data_AF-A0A7C2SC87-F1
#
_entry.id   AF-A0A7C2SC87-F1
#
_cell.length_a   1.000
_cell.length_b   1.000
_cell.length_c   1.000
_cell.angle_alpha   90.00
_cell.angle_beta   90.00
_cell.angle_gamma   90.00
#
_symmetry.space_group_name_H-M   'P 1'
#
loop_
_entity.id
_entity.type
_entity.pdbx_description
1 polymer ?
#
loop_
_entity_poly.entity_id
_entity_poly.type
_entity_poly.pdbx_seq_one_letter_code
_entity_poly.pdbx_strand_id
1 'polypeptide(L)'
;MCSSRPERARGRIALAWAAVLHLAGAAGAAPAVAPAAGGAPFLAAAESAAEVVVGRVRAPARLDLHGWRAEVVVERALRGVREPGAVVAIGWEELSTKRPPRFADGARVALALEPLPPGSLWSGRFPRRDAVAVAARGEAFVREPTDAALEPLAVWLALPASEREGPRGVAALAALAARGEEPLARAALARLDRVGGLAERVAGPAAESLAALLADRGRPLALRREAFGLTGRRGLRALEPALEELASTPSEVQGPALDALARLRGGLAPERTADLLRADDPAVRAAAVRRGEVAPAALTSLLSRDPDADVRAAAAEALAERTDPAAAEPLVRALGDDASPVRAAAMRALAGLGPEAALPALRREIWDELAREPGRSSSAVLTLALLGSEGVAELQRIAHEHPSERVRRVAELALGRLPEDH
;
A
#
# COMPACT_ATOMS: atom_id res chain seq x y z
N MET A 1 -4.88 -16.61 -42.97
CA MET A 1 -5.33 -15.28 -42.51
C MET A 1 -5.86 -15.43 -41.09
N CYS A 2 -5.27 -14.68 -40.15
CA CYS A 2 -5.67 -14.36 -38.77
C CYS A 2 -6.27 -15.51 -37.92
N SER A 3 -5.58 -16.16 -36.98
CA SER A 3 -4.94 -15.62 -35.76
C SER A 3 -5.79 -14.55 -35.07
N SER A 4 -6.63 -14.95 -34.10
CA SER A 4 -7.11 -14.06 -33.04
C SER A 4 -6.96 -14.73 -31.68
N ARG A 5 -6.37 -13.96 -30.75
CA ARG A 5 -5.61 -14.36 -29.56
C ARG A 5 -6.48 -14.65 -28.32
N PRO A 6 -5.96 -15.42 -27.34
CA PRO A 6 -6.57 -15.67 -26.03
C PRO A 6 -6.35 -14.53 -25.00
N GLU A 7 -6.46 -13.26 -25.43
CA GLU A 7 -6.21 -12.10 -24.54
C GLU A 7 -7.46 -11.64 -23.77
N ARG A 8 -8.68 -12.03 -24.19
CA ARG A 8 -9.93 -11.61 -23.52
C ARG A 8 -10.25 -12.37 -22.22
N ALA A 9 -9.59 -13.50 -21.97
CA ALA A 9 -9.78 -14.28 -20.74
C ALA A 9 -9.03 -13.68 -19.53
N ARG A 10 -7.87 -13.04 -19.76
CA ARG A 10 -7.05 -12.44 -18.69
C ARG A 10 -7.64 -11.14 -18.12
N GLY A 11 -8.36 -10.37 -18.94
CA GLY A 11 -9.04 -9.14 -18.50
C GLY A 11 -10.27 -9.38 -17.62
N ARG A 12 -10.95 -10.51 -17.79
CA ARG A 12 -12.14 -10.87 -16.99
C ARG A 12 -11.79 -11.38 -15.59
N ILE A 13 -10.64 -12.05 -15.44
CA ILE A 13 -10.13 -12.48 -14.14
C ILE A 13 -9.69 -11.26 -13.30
N ALA A 14 -9.11 -10.22 -13.92
CA ALA A 14 -8.73 -8.98 -13.22
C ALA A 14 -9.94 -8.21 -12.64
N LEU A 15 -11.11 -8.29 -13.28
CA LEU A 15 -12.37 -7.74 -12.76
C LEU A 15 -12.91 -8.54 -11.57
N ALA A 16 -12.66 -9.86 -11.52
CA ALA A 16 -13.00 -10.69 -10.37
C ALA A 16 -12.21 -10.29 -9.10
N TRP A 17 -10.95 -9.85 -9.25
CA TRP A 17 -10.16 -9.31 -8.13
C TRP A 17 -10.76 -8.02 -7.55
N ALA A 18 -11.27 -7.12 -8.39
CA ALA A 18 -11.90 -5.87 -7.94
C ALA A 18 -13.30 -6.10 -7.31
N ALA A 19 -14.07 -7.06 -7.84
CA ALA A 19 -15.39 -7.41 -7.30
C ALA A 19 -15.31 -8.16 -5.96
N VAL A 20 -14.33 -9.05 -5.78
CA VAL A 20 -14.05 -9.73 -4.50
C VAL A 20 -13.59 -8.73 -3.42
N LEU A 21 -12.85 -7.69 -3.80
CA LEU A 21 -12.46 -6.59 -2.90
C LEU A 21 -13.64 -5.66 -2.57
N HIS A 22 -14.56 -5.41 -3.51
CA HIS A 22 -15.71 -4.54 -3.26
C HIS A 22 -16.83 -5.20 -2.45
N LEU A 23 -17.04 -6.51 -2.58
CA LEU A 23 -17.97 -7.26 -1.71
C LEU A 23 -17.44 -7.45 -0.28
N ALA A 24 -16.18 -7.09 -0.02
CA ALA A 24 -15.53 -7.15 1.29
C ALA A 24 -15.59 -5.82 2.08
N GLY A 25 -16.27 -4.79 1.57
CA GLY A 25 -16.30 -3.46 2.20
C GLY A 25 -17.60 -2.71 1.99
N ALA A 26 -18.54 -2.88 2.93
CA ALA A 26 -19.63 -1.92 3.10
C ALA A 26 -20.04 -1.82 4.58
N ALA A 27 -19.30 -1.01 5.34
CA ALA A 27 -19.81 -0.30 6.51
C ALA A 27 -18.98 0.98 6.67
N GLY A 28 -19.68 2.11 6.73
CA GLY A 28 -19.15 3.43 6.39
C GLY A 28 -18.20 4.07 7.40
N ALA A 29 -17.54 5.12 6.91
CA ALA A 29 -17.08 6.24 7.73
C ALA A 29 -17.10 7.53 6.88
N ALA A 30 -17.47 8.61 7.55
CA ALA A 30 -17.65 9.99 7.09
C ALA A 30 -16.50 10.55 6.21
N PRO A 31 -16.71 11.66 5.46
CA PRO A 31 -15.66 12.21 4.62
C PRO A 31 -14.49 12.69 5.50
N ALA A 32 -13.35 12.04 5.34
CA ALA A 32 -12.09 12.46 5.94
C ALA A 32 -11.70 13.84 5.38
N VAL A 33 -11.24 14.73 6.27
CA VAL A 33 -10.47 15.92 5.93
C VAL A 33 -9.45 15.54 4.85
N ALA A 34 -9.40 16.29 3.74
CA ALA A 34 -8.56 15.96 2.60
C ALA A 34 -7.12 15.69 3.08
N PRO A 35 -6.48 14.56 2.69
CA PRO A 35 -5.15 14.24 3.16
C PRO A 35 -4.16 15.36 2.76
N ALA A 36 -3.10 15.51 3.54
CA ALA A 36 -2.00 16.40 3.21
C ALA A 36 -1.55 16.13 1.76
N ALA A 37 -1.60 17.16 0.92
CA ALA A 37 -1.17 17.06 -0.47
C ALA A 37 0.36 17.06 -0.56
N GLY A 38 0.89 16.21 -1.43
CA GLY A 38 2.32 15.95 -1.56
C GLY A 38 2.66 14.48 -1.30
N GLY A 39 3.92 14.11 -1.53
CA GLY A 39 4.38 12.73 -1.41
C GLY A 39 4.84 12.15 -2.74
N ALA A 40 4.35 10.98 -3.13
CA ALA A 40 4.83 10.28 -4.32
C ALA A 40 4.66 11.09 -5.62
N PRO A 41 3.53 11.79 -5.85
CA PRO A 41 3.38 12.66 -7.02
C PRO A 41 4.38 13.83 -7.01
N PHE A 42 4.59 14.47 -5.85
CA PHE A 42 5.56 15.55 -5.71
C PHE A 42 7.00 15.08 -5.91
N LEU A 43 7.41 14.00 -5.25
CA LEU A 43 8.78 13.48 -5.39
C LEU A 43 9.07 13.07 -6.84
N ALA A 44 8.09 12.45 -7.52
CA ALA A 44 8.19 12.10 -8.93
C ALA A 44 8.29 13.36 -9.83
N ALA A 45 7.48 14.39 -9.56
CA ALA A 45 7.55 15.64 -10.30
C ALA A 45 8.88 16.38 -10.04
N ALA A 46 9.36 16.41 -8.81
CA ALA A 46 10.63 17.04 -8.44
C ALA A 46 11.84 16.36 -9.13
N GLU A 47 11.76 15.04 -9.36
CA GLU A 47 12.79 14.27 -10.06
C GLU A 47 12.96 14.74 -11.52
N SER A 48 11.85 15.03 -12.22
CA SER A 48 11.83 15.49 -13.62
C SER A 48 11.84 17.01 -13.80
N ALA A 49 11.38 17.77 -12.82
CA ALA A 49 11.24 19.22 -12.92
C ALA A 49 12.60 19.91 -13.14
N ALA A 50 12.60 20.90 -14.02
CA ALA A 50 13.75 21.76 -14.25
C ALA A 50 14.05 22.61 -13.01
N GLU A 51 12.99 23.05 -12.32
CA GLU A 51 13.10 23.90 -11.14
C GLU A 51 12.21 23.35 -10.01
N VAL A 52 12.74 23.37 -8.80
CA VAL A 52 11.99 23.05 -7.57
C VAL A 52 12.23 24.19 -6.60
N VAL A 53 11.16 24.88 -6.19
CA VAL A 53 11.26 26.09 -5.37
C VAL A 53 10.45 25.95 -4.09
N VAL A 54 10.91 26.64 -3.05
CA VAL A 54 10.16 26.89 -1.81
C VAL A 54 9.81 28.36 -1.80
N GLY A 55 8.57 28.70 -1.52
CA GLY A 55 8.14 30.10 -1.50
C GLY A 55 6.80 30.30 -0.84
N ARG A 56 6.36 31.57 -0.81
CA ARG A 56 5.05 31.96 -0.27
C ARG A 56 4.11 32.33 -1.38
N VAL A 57 2.91 31.76 -1.32
CA VAL A 57 1.84 32.06 -2.25
C VAL A 57 1.31 33.47 -2.00
N ARG A 58 1.06 34.21 -3.07
CA ARG A 58 0.44 35.53 -3.08
C ARG A 58 -0.71 35.59 -4.07
N ALA A 59 -1.77 36.29 -3.68
CA ALA A 59 -2.91 36.65 -4.53
C ALA A 59 -3.50 35.47 -5.33
N PRO A 60 -3.86 34.33 -4.68
CA PRO A 60 -4.53 33.24 -5.38
C PRO A 60 -5.87 33.71 -5.94
N ALA A 61 -6.07 33.53 -7.25
CA ALA A 61 -7.24 34.00 -7.97
C ALA A 61 -7.78 32.93 -8.91
N ARG A 62 -9.11 32.84 -8.97
CA ARG A 62 -9.81 31.93 -9.88
C ARG A 62 -9.81 32.53 -11.29
N LEU A 63 -9.43 31.73 -12.29
CA LEU A 63 -9.45 32.11 -13.70
C LEU A 63 -10.78 31.75 -14.38
N ASP A 64 -11.28 30.54 -14.12
CA ASP A 64 -12.55 30.04 -14.67
C ASP A 64 -13.16 28.95 -13.75
N LEU A 65 -14.04 28.10 -14.29
CA LEU A 65 -14.71 27.06 -13.51
C LEU A 65 -13.73 26.10 -12.81
N HIS A 66 -12.57 25.80 -13.42
CA HIS A 66 -11.61 24.82 -12.89
C HIS A 66 -10.19 25.38 -12.72
N GLY A 67 -9.84 26.46 -13.41
CA GLY A 67 -8.50 27.03 -13.43
C GLY A 67 -8.26 28.06 -12.33
N TRP A 68 -7.06 28.01 -11.75
CA TRP A 68 -6.56 28.94 -10.76
C TRP A 68 -5.18 29.46 -11.14
N ARG A 69 -4.85 30.65 -10.64
CA ARG A 69 -3.52 31.24 -10.69
C ARG A 69 -3.10 31.77 -9.32
N ALA A 70 -1.81 31.89 -9.10
CA ALA A 70 -1.23 32.64 -7.99
C ALA A 70 0.17 33.12 -8.35
N GLU A 71 0.75 33.96 -7.51
CA GLU A 71 2.17 34.28 -7.53
C GLU A 71 2.87 33.54 -6.39
N VAL A 72 4.14 33.19 -6.58
CA VAL A 72 4.97 32.59 -5.54
C VAL A 72 6.21 33.44 -5.39
N VAL A 73 6.39 34.02 -4.21
CA VAL A 73 7.64 34.70 -3.85
C VAL A 73 8.60 33.64 -3.38
N VAL A 74 9.64 33.39 -4.16
CA VAL A 74 10.65 32.36 -3.90
C VAL A 74 11.44 32.73 -2.64
N GLU A 75 11.48 31.83 -1.67
CA GLU A 75 12.36 31.92 -0.51
C GLU A 75 13.70 31.23 -0.82
N ARG A 76 13.66 30.09 -1.53
CA ARG A 76 14.82 29.26 -1.88
C ARG A 76 14.51 28.38 -3.09
N ALA A 77 15.48 28.17 -3.97
CA ALA A 77 15.46 27.08 -4.94
C ALA A 77 16.10 25.82 -4.33
N LEU A 78 15.40 24.69 -4.37
CA LEU A 78 15.97 23.36 -4.08
C LEU A 78 16.65 22.77 -5.32
N ARG A 79 16.21 23.18 -6.50
CA ARG A 79 16.79 22.84 -7.81
C ARG A 79 16.52 23.99 -8.79
N GLY A 80 17.49 24.31 -9.62
CA GLY A 80 17.41 25.44 -10.57
C GLY A 80 18.14 26.68 -10.06
N VAL A 81 17.92 27.82 -10.72
CA VAL A 81 18.70 29.06 -10.54
C VAL A 81 17.83 30.25 -10.05
N ARG A 82 16.67 29.99 -9.45
CA ARG A 82 15.80 31.08 -8.96
C ARG A 82 16.38 31.69 -7.69
N GLU A 83 16.67 32.98 -7.78
CA GLU A 83 17.13 33.77 -6.63
C GLU A 83 16.01 33.97 -5.60
N PRO A 84 16.32 34.02 -4.30
CA PRO A 84 15.39 34.47 -3.27
C PRO A 84 14.79 35.84 -3.61
N GLY A 85 13.48 35.99 -3.42
CA GLY A 85 12.70 37.16 -3.77
C GLY A 85 12.15 37.18 -5.21
N ALA A 86 12.59 36.26 -6.08
CA ALA A 86 12.01 36.12 -7.41
C ALA A 86 10.51 35.80 -7.31
N VAL A 87 9.70 36.44 -8.17
CA VAL A 87 8.26 36.17 -8.26
C VAL A 87 8.02 35.23 -9.43
N VAL A 88 7.36 34.11 -9.15
CA VAL A 88 7.01 33.10 -10.15
C VAL A 88 5.50 33.03 -10.25
N ALA A 89 4.95 33.24 -11.44
CA ALA A 89 3.53 33.03 -11.68
C ALA A 89 3.25 31.53 -11.80
N ILE A 90 2.22 31.03 -11.11
CA ILE A 90 1.83 29.63 -11.14
C ILE A 90 0.38 29.46 -11.55
N GLY A 91 0.08 28.32 -12.20
CA GLY A 91 -1.28 27.92 -12.57
C GLY A 91 -1.57 26.44 -12.28
N TRP A 92 -2.81 26.12 -11.95
CA TRP A 92 -3.27 24.73 -11.71
C TRP A 92 -4.79 24.54 -11.94
N GLU A 93 -5.23 23.29 -12.18
CA GLU A 93 -6.65 22.92 -12.25
C GLU A 93 -7.12 22.29 -10.94
N GLU A 94 -8.37 22.57 -10.58
CA GLU A 94 -9.12 21.84 -9.57
C GLU A 94 -10.36 21.18 -10.23
N LEU A 95 -10.32 19.85 -10.31
CA LEU A 95 -11.35 19.04 -10.99
C LEU A 95 -12.70 19.04 -10.24
N SER A 96 -12.73 19.47 -8.97
CA SER A 96 -13.94 19.60 -8.18
C SER A 96 -14.17 21.04 -7.72
N THR A 97 -15.29 21.62 -8.14
CA THR A 97 -15.70 22.98 -7.76
C THR A 97 -16.12 23.11 -6.29
N LYS A 98 -16.27 21.98 -5.59
CA LYS A 98 -16.61 21.93 -4.15
C LYS A 98 -15.39 22.01 -3.24
N ARG A 99 -14.17 21.93 -3.78
CA ARG A 99 -12.94 21.97 -2.98
C ARG A 99 -12.50 23.42 -2.74
N PRO A 100 -12.01 23.76 -1.54
CA PRO A 100 -11.38 25.05 -1.29
C PRO A 100 -10.13 25.21 -2.18
N PRO A 101 -9.70 26.45 -2.47
CA PRO A 101 -8.50 26.69 -3.25
C PRO A 101 -7.31 25.93 -2.68
N ARG A 102 -6.51 25.36 -3.59
CA ARG A 102 -5.35 24.53 -3.24
C ARG A 102 -4.34 25.26 -2.38
N PHE A 103 -4.18 26.56 -2.60
CA PHE A 103 -3.25 27.41 -1.86
C PHE A 103 -3.99 28.58 -1.24
N ALA A 104 -3.70 28.84 0.03
CA ALA A 104 -4.13 30.05 0.70
C ALA A 104 -3.10 31.17 0.47
N ASP A 105 -3.56 32.41 0.55
CA ASP A 105 -2.67 33.57 0.53
C ASP A 105 -1.71 33.53 1.74
N GLY A 106 -0.42 33.74 1.51
CA GLY A 106 0.63 33.64 2.53
C GLY A 106 1.13 32.23 2.85
N ALA A 107 0.49 31.18 2.33
CA ALA A 107 0.88 29.79 2.58
C ALA A 107 2.29 29.50 2.07
N ARG A 108 3.10 28.80 2.86
CA ARG A 108 4.42 28.33 2.45
C ARG A 108 4.26 27.03 1.67
N VAL A 109 4.90 26.92 0.51
CA VAL A 109 4.80 25.75 -0.36
C VAL A 109 6.15 25.39 -0.96
N ALA A 110 6.40 24.09 -1.11
CA ALA A 110 7.41 23.59 -2.04
C ALA A 110 6.72 23.16 -3.33
N LEU A 111 7.23 23.58 -4.49
CA LEU A 111 6.64 23.34 -5.80
C LEU A 111 7.69 22.75 -6.74
N ALA A 112 7.33 21.66 -7.42
CA ALA A 112 8.06 21.22 -8.60
C ALA A 112 7.45 21.91 -9.83
N LEU A 113 8.24 22.79 -10.44
CA LEU A 113 7.79 23.65 -11.54
C LEU A 113 8.06 22.95 -12.87
N GLU A 114 7.01 22.83 -13.69
CA GLU A 114 7.11 22.29 -15.04
C GLU A 114 6.69 23.35 -16.07
N PRO A 115 7.30 23.37 -17.26
CA PRO A 115 6.82 24.20 -18.35
C PRO A 115 5.40 23.75 -18.74
N LEU A 116 4.57 24.71 -19.13
CA LEU A 116 3.22 24.41 -19.60
C LEU A 116 3.26 23.46 -20.81
N PRO A 117 2.45 22.37 -20.82
CA PRO A 117 2.44 21.45 -21.94
C PRO A 117 2.11 22.19 -23.26
N PRO A 118 2.89 22.00 -24.33
CA PRO A 118 2.63 22.65 -25.60
C PRO A 118 1.27 22.20 -26.17
N GLY A 119 0.46 23.14 -26.65
CA GLY A 119 -0.88 22.85 -27.20
C GLY A 119 -1.98 22.63 -26.16
N SER A 120 -1.67 22.73 -24.86
CA SER A 120 -2.68 22.73 -23.80
C SER A 120 -3.53 24.02 -23.85
N LEU A 121 -4.81 23.93 -23.46
CA LEU A 121 -5.69 25.07 -23.18
C LEU A 121 -5.00 26.12 -22.27
N TRP A 122 -4.07 25.67 -21.44
CA TRP A 122 -3.26 26.51 -20.57
C TRP A 122 -2.31 27.46 -21.29
N SER A 123 -1.78 27.07 -22.45
CA SER A 123 -0.84 27.89 -23.21
C SER A 123 -1.49 29.15 -23.81
N GLY A 124 -2.83 29.17 -23.92
CA GLY A 124 -3.62 30.36 -24.25
C GLY A 124 -4.10 31.16 -23.03
N ARG A 125 -4.27 30.52 -21.86
CA ARG A 125 -4.69 31.17 -20.60
C ARG A 125 -3.55 31.89 -19.88
N PHE A 126 -2.31 31.47 -20.10
CA PHE A 126 -1.11 32.09 -19.57
C PHE A 126 -0.22 32.54 -20.75
N PRO A 127 -0.16 33.85 -21.06
CA PRO A 127 0.71 34.37 -22.12
C PRO A 127 2.15 33.97 -21.82
N ARG A 128 2.74 33.20 -22.72
CA ARG A 128 4.09 32.63 -22.61
C ARG A 128 5.11 33.72 -22.29
N ARG A 129 5.57 33.82 -21.03
CA ARG A 129 6.93 34.26 -20.66
C ARG A 129 7.31 34.04 -19.18
N ASP A 130 6.38 34.11 -18.23
CA ASP A 130 6.75 34.08 -16.78
C ASP A 130 5.98 33.08 -15.90
N ALA A 131 5.05 32.29 -16.46
CA ALA A 131 4.20 31.37 -15.71
C ALA A 131 4.58 29.88 -15.93
N VAL A 132 4.68 29.14 -14.83
CA VAL A 132 4.96 27.70 -14.79
C VAL A 132 3.75 26.94 -14.23
N ALA A 133 3.51 25.71 -14.69
CA ALA A 133 2.46 24.88 -14.13
C ALA A 133 2.94 24.21 -12.84
N VAL A 134 2.03 24.10 -11.86
CA VAL A 134 2.14 23.08 -10.82
C VAL A 134 1.70 21.77 -11.46
N ALA A 135 2.68 20.93 -11.82
CA ALA A 135 2.68 19.74 -12.70
C ALA A 135 1.34 19.19 -13.25
N ALA A 136 1.42 18.62 -14.45
CA ALA A 136 0.30 18.00 -15.18
C ALA A 136 -0.49 16.91 -14.42
N ARG A 137 -0.01 16.44 -13.26
CA ARG A 137 -0.61 15.37 -12.43
C ARG A 137 -1.25 15.85 -11.12
N GLY A 138 -1.40 17.15 -10.90
CA GLY A 138 -2.29 17.71 -9.87
C GLY A 138 -1.76 17.76 -8.42
N GLU A 139 -0.68 17.06 -8.06
CA GLU A 139 -0.15 17.02 -6.67
C GLU A 139 1.37 17.21 -6.58
N ALA A 140 1.94 18.07 -7.42
CA ALA A 140 3.37 18.38 -7.43
C ALA A 140 3.78 19.47 -6.44
N PHE A 141 3.29 19.39 -5.21
CA PHE A 141 3.62 20.34 -4.15
C PHE A 141 3.64 19.71 -2.77
N VAL A 142 4.27 20.38 -1.82
CA VAL A 142 4.18 20.11 -0.39
C VAL A 142 3.72 21.38 0.31
N ARG A 143 2.71 21.26 1.19
CA ARG A 143 2.19 22.38 1.99
C ARG A 143 3.00 22.54 3.26
N GLU A 144 3.23 23.79 3.65
CA GLU A 144 3.90 24.19 4.90
C GLU A 144 5.14 23.35 5.22
N PRO A 145 6.05 23.13 4.25
CA PRO A 145 7.20 22.28 4.50
C PRO A 145 8.11 22.91 5.55
N THR A 146 8.71 22.10 6.41
CA THR A 146 9.79 22.55 7.31
C THR A 146 11.16 22.48 6.62
N ASP A 147 12.10 23.35 6.98
CA ASP A 147 13.43 23.31 6.35
C ASP A 147 14.21 22.04 6.68
N ALA A 148 14.04 21.50 7.90
CA ALA A 148 14.61 20.23 8.30
C ALA A 148 14.11 19.05 7.43
N ALA A 149 12.85 19.09 6.99
CA ALA A 149 12.26 18.09 6.10
C ALA A 149 12.73 18.25 4.64
N LEU A 150 13.06 19.46 4.20
CA LEU A 150 13.47 19.74 2.82
C LEU A 150 14.97 19.56 2.58
N GLU A 151 15.81 19.66 3.61
CA GLU A 151 17.26 19.53 3.45
C GLU A 151 17.69 18.19 2.80
N PRO A 152 17.18 17.01 3.22
CA PRO A 152 17.49 15.75 2.53
C PRO A 152 17.04 15.74 1.07
N LEU A 153 15.89 16.38 0.78
CA LEU A 153 15.37 16.48 -0.58
C LEU A 153 16.27 17.37 -1.45
N ALA A 154 16.76 18.50 -0.92
CA ALA A 154 17.70 19.37 -1.61
C ALA A 154 18.98 18.64 -1.98
N VAL A 155 19.56 17.90 -1.01
CA VAL A 155 20.73 17.05 -1.23
C VAL A 155 20.47 16.03 -2.34
N TRP A 156 19.33 15.35 -2.32
CA TRP A 156 18.98 14.35 -3.33
C TRP A 156 18.78 14.96 -4.72
N LEU A 157 18.12 16.12 -4.82
CA LEU A 157 17.85 16.80 -6.09
C LEU A 157 19.12 17.37 -6.73
N ALA A 158 20.09 17.78 -5.92
CA ALA A 158 21.40 18.28 -6.36
C ALA A 158 22.29 17.19 -6.98
N LEU A 159 22.01 15.91 -6.72
CA LEU A 159 22.77 14.81 -7.32
C LEU A 159 22.45 14.64 -8.81
N PRO A 160 23.45 14.35 -9.65
CA PRO A 160 23.23 13.88 -11.02
C PRO A 160 22.29 12.67 -11.05
N ALA A 161 21.49 12.55 -12.11
CA ALA A 161 20.52 11.44 -12.23
C ALA A 161 21.17 10.05 -12.08
N SER A 162 22.40 9.88 -12.58
CA SER A 162 23.20 8.65 -12.46
C SER A 162 23.62 8.32 -11.02
N GLU A 163 23.66 9.30 -10.11
CA GLU A 163 24.08 9.12 -8.71
C GLU A 163 22.92 9.01 -7.73
N ARG A 164 21.69 9.35 -8.14
CA ARG A 164 20.50 9.34 -7.27
C ARG A 164 20.12 7.95 -6.76
N GLU A 165 20.50 6.90 -7.48
CA GLU A 165 20.34 5.50 -7.06
C GLU A 165 21.63 4.89 -6.49
N GLY A 166 22.70 5.68 -6.43
CA GLY A 166 23.94 5.31 -5.75
C GLY A 166 23.84 5.52 -4.22
N PRO A 167 24.91 5.18 -3.48
CA PRO A 167 24.93 5.27 -2.01
C PRO A 167 24.55 6.66 -1.45
N ARG A 168 25.01 7.74 -2.12
CA ARG A 168 24.69 9.13 -1.70
C ARG A 168 23.20 9.44 -1.85
N GLY A 169 22.60 9.01 -2.97
CA GLY A 169 21.17 9.22 -3.20
C GLY A 169 20.30 8.38 -2.28
N VAL A 170 20.69 7.13 -2.02
CA VAL A 170 20.05 6.26 -1.02
C VAL A 170 20.14 6.87 0.38
N ALA A 171 21.28 7.42 0.78
CA ALA A 171 21.42 8.11 2.06
C ALA A 171 20.52 9.35 2.17
N ALA A 172 20.42 10.15 1.10
CA ALA A 172 19.54 11.31 1.09
C ALA A 172 18.05 10.92 1.17
N LEU A 173 17.63 9.86 0.46
CA LEU A 173 16.26 9.32 0.55
C LEU A 173 15.96 8.70 1.92
N ALA A 174 16.92 7.99 2.53
CA ALA A 174 16.78 7.46 3.88
C ALA A 174 16.61 8.59 4.91
N ALA A 175 17.42 9.64 4.80
CA ALA A 175 17.29 10.83 5.63
C ALA A 175 15.96 11.57 5.40
N LEU A 176 15.45 11.57 4.16
CA LEU A 176 14.12 12.11 3.82
C LEU A 176 12.99 11.27 4.44
N ALA A 177 13.11 9.95 4.43
CA ALA A 177 12.14 9.07 5.09
C ALA A 177 12.12 9.29 6.62
N ALA A 178 13.29 9.48 7.22
CA ALA A 178 13.43 9.69 8.65
C ALA A 178 12.88 11.04 9.12
N ARG A 179 13.20 12.13 8.40
CA ARG A 179 12.95 13.51 8.85
C ARG A 179 11.84 14.24 8.08
N GLY A 180 11.44 13.72 6.93
CA GLY A 180 10.44 14.34 6.08
C GLY A 180 9.04 14.30 6.68
N GLU A 181 8.18 15.21 6.22
CA GLU A 181 6.73 15.18 6.48
C GLU A 181 6.13 13.85 6.00
N GLU A 182 5.07 13.35 6.64
CA GLU A 182 4.57 11.97 6.41
C GLU A 182 4.34 11.62 4.92
N PRO A 183 3.69 12.45 4.09
CA PRO A 183 3.51 12.11 2.67
C PRO A 183 4.83 11.98 1.92
N LEU A 184 5.79 12.87 2.22
CA LEU A 184 7.11 12.88 1.59
C LEU A 184 8.02 11.77 2.11
N ALA A 185 7.92 11.44 3.40
CA ALA A 185 8.63 10.33 4.02
C ALA A 185 8.19 8.98 3.45
N ARG A 186 6.87 8.76 3.32
CA ARG A 186 6.32 7.57 2.64
C ARG A 186 6.76 7.51 1.18
N ALA A 187 6.76 8.64 0.47
CA ALA A 187 7.26 8.72 -0.90
C ALA A 187 8.74 8.34 -1.02
N ALA A 188 9.56 8.75 -0.05
CA ALA A 188 10.97 8.39 0.01
C ALA A 188 11.16 6.89 0.22
N LEU A 189 10.41 6.27 1.15
CA LEU A 189 10.41 4.81 1.33
C LEU A 189 9.97 4.08 0.05
N ALA A 190 8.90 4.54 -0.61
CA ALA A 190 8.42 3.97 -1.87
C ALA A 190 9.40 4.17 -3.04
N ARG A 191 10.21 5.23 -3.01
CA ARG A 191 11.30 5.44 -3.99
C ARG A 191 12.49 4.54 -3.70
N LEU A 192 12.86 4.35 -2.42
CA LEU A 192 13.89 3.41 -1.99
C LEU A 192 13.55 1.97 -2.39
N ASP A 193 12.29 1.54 -2.20
CA ASP A 193 11.84 0.17 -2.54
C ASP A 193 12.11 -0.19 -4.02
N ARG A 194 12.04 0.82 -4.89
CA ARG A 194 12.28 0.69 -6.34
C ARG A 194 13.77 0.72 -6.74
N VAL A 195 14.69 1.05 -5.83
CA VAL A 195 16.13 1.06 -6.12
C VAL A 195 16.63 -0.38 -6.28
N GLY A 196 17.28 -0.65 -7.42
CA GLY A 196 17.94 -1.93 -7.68
C GLY A 196 19.16 -2.12 -6.77
N GLY A 197 19.32 -3.31 -6.20
CA GLY A 197 20.41 -3.60 -5.25
C GLY A 197 20.42 -2.66 -4.04
N LEU A 198 19.25 -2.41 -3.45
CA LEU A 198 19.12 -1.51 -2.30
C LEU A 198 19.94 -1.99 -1.10
N ALA A 199 19.96 -3.30 -0.83
CA ALA A 199 20.66 -3.89 0.31
C ALA A 199 22.15 -3.55 0.33
N GLU A 200 22.81 -3.59 -0.82
CA GLU A 200 24.24 -3.30 -0.97
C GLU A 200 24.56 -1.80 -0.83
N ARG A 201 23.53 -0.94 -0.92
CA ARG A 201 23.66 0.52 -0.91
C ARG A 201 23.28 1.14 0.44
N VAL A 202 22.56 0.42 1.29
CA VAL A 202 22.17 0.89 2.63
C VAL A 202 23.33 0.59 3.60
N ALA A 203 24.16 1.60 3.83
CA ALA A 203 25.27 1.57 4.78
C ALA A 203 25.51 2.95 5.39
N GLY A 204 26.24 3.00 6.52
CA GLY A 204 26.63 4.24 7.20
C GLY A 204 25.44 5.20 7.40
N PRO A 205 25.48 6.43 6.86
CA PRO A 205 24.41 7.43 7.07
C PRO A 205 23.01 6.97 6.64
N ALA A 206 22.91 6.11 5.61
CA ALA A 206 21.63 5.58 5.16
C ALA A 206 21.03 4.61 6.19
N ALA A 207 21.86 3.72 6.74
CA ALA A 207 21.46 2.77 7.76
C ALA A 207 21.11 3.49 9.06
N GLU A 208 21.91 4.47 9.48
CA GLU A 208 21.64 5.31 10.66
C GLU A 208 20.30 6.05 10.55
N SER A 209 20.01 6.64 9.38
CA SER A 209 18.74 7.35 9.17
C SER A 209 17.53 6.41 9.23
N LEU A 210 17.62 5.23 8.59
CA LEU A 210 16.55 4.23 8.65
C LEU A 210 16.39 3.65 10.07
N ALA A 211 17.48 3.37 10.78
CA ALA A 211 17.44 2.92 12.17
C ALA A 211 16.78 3.95 13.08
N ALA A 212 17.11 5.24 12.92
CA ALA A 212 16.46 6.33 13.63
C ALA A 212 14.95 6.38 13.35
N LEU A 213 14.54 6.23 12.08
CA LEU A 213 13.12 6.14 11.71
C LEU A 213 12.41 4.97 12.40
N LEU A 214 13.05 3.80 12.48
CA LEU A 214 12.46 2.62 13.14
C LEU A 214 12.26 2.85 14.65
N ALA A 215 13.20 3.53 15.30
CA ALA A 215 13.19 3.76 16.75
C ALA A 215 12.35 4.98 17.20
N ASP A 216 12.12 5.96 16.33
CA ASP A 216 11.49 7.23 16.69
C ASP A 216 10.00 7.09 17.03
N ARG A 217 9.67 7.23 18.32
CA ARG A 217 8.29 7.19 18.85
C ARG A 217 7.44 8.39 18.43
N GLY A 218 8.05 9.49 17.97
CA GLY A 218 7.34 10.64 17.42
C GLY A 218 6.83 10.43 16.00
N ARG A 219 7.27 9.37 15.31
CA ARG A 219 6.84 9.06 13.94
C ARG A 219 5.58 8.19 13.94
N PRO A 220 4.65 8.39 12.99
CA PRO A 220 3.45 7.57 12.89
C PRO A 220 3.78 6.08 12.81
N LEU A 221 3.08 5.26 13.60
CA LEU A 221 3.29 3.81 13.63
C LEU A 221 3.15 3.17 12.24
N ALA A 222 2.23 3.69 11.41
CA ALA A 222 2.05 3.21 10.05
C ALA A 222 3.30 3.40 9.17
N LEU A 223 3.96 4.57 9.25
CA LEU A 223 5.22 4.83 8.54
C LEU A 223 6.35 3.92 9.05
N ARG A 224 6.43 3.73 10.37
CA ARG A 224 7.45 2.84 10.98
C ARG A 224 7.25 1.40 10.52
N ARG A 225 6.00 0.91 10.48
CA ARG A 225 5.64 -0.42 9.95
C ARG A 225 6.04 -0.60 8.49
N GLU A 226 5.85 0.43 7.67
CA GLU A 226 6.33 0.42 6.27
C GLU A 226 7.86 0.29 6.19
N ALA A 227 8.59 1.01 7.04
CA ALA A 227 10.05 0.93 7.10
C ALA A 227 10.55 -0.46 7.59
N PHE A 228 9.91 -1.08 8.58
CA PHE A 228 10.19 -2.48 8.96
C PHE A 228 9.93 -3.44 7.80
N GLY A 229 8.80 -3.27 7.11
CA GLY A 229 8.44 -4.07 5.95
C GLY A 229 9.46 -3.94 4.81
N LEU A 230 9.90 -2.73 4.50
CA LEU A 230 10.96 -2.47 3.53
C LEU A 230 12.26 -3.20 3.93
N THR A 231 12.66 -3.04 5.20
CA THR A 231 13.87 -3.65 5.76
C THR A 231 13.92 -5.16 5.56
N GLY A 232 12.85 -5.86 5.97
CA GLY A 232 12.75 -7.30 5.83
C GLY A 232 12.61 -7.76 4.38
N ARG A 233 11.77 -7.10 3.56
CA ARG A 233 11.54 -7.50 2.14
C ARG A 233 12.76 -7.27 1.25
N ARG A 234 13.54 -6.21 1.51
CA ARG A 234 14.70 -5.84 0.70
C ARG A 234 16.01 -6.35 1.26
N GLY A 235 16.02 -7.07 2.38
CA GLY A 235 17.22 -7.70 2.91
C GLY A 235 18.23 -6.71 3.48
N LEU A 236 17.77 -5.63 4.14
CA LEU A 236 18.65 -4.56 4.62
C LEU A 236 19.41 -4.96 5.90
N ARG A 237 20.41 -5.85 5.76
CA ARG A 237 21.18 -6.42 6.88
C ARG A 237 21.91 -5.39 7.75
N ALA A 238 22.23 -4.22 7.20
CA ALA A 238 22.83 -3.12 7.97
C ALA A 238 21.94 -2.64 9.14
N LEU A 239 20.65 -2.97 9.13
CA LEU A 239 19.70 -2.60 10.18
C LEU A 239 19.53 -3.70 11.25
N GLU A 240 20.20 -4.85 11.14
CA GLU A 240 20.08 -5.95 12.11
C GLU A 240 20.29 -5.52 13.57
N PRO A 241 21.33 -4.74 13.94
CA PRO A 241 21.54 -4.34 15.33
C PRO A 241 20.37 -3.53 15.90
N ALA A 242 19.82 -2.60 15.11
CA ALA A 242 18.66 -1.80 15.53
C ALA A 242 17.40 -2.66 15.67
N LEU A 243 17.22 -3.66 14.79
CA LEU A 243 16.12 -4.61 14.89
C LEU A 243 16.23 -5.52 16.12
N GLU A 244 17.44 -5.95 16.50
CA GLU A 244 17.65 -6.76 17.70
C GLU A 244 17.27 -6.00 18.98
N GLU A 245 17.66 -4.75 19.08
CA GLU A 245 17.30 -3.88 20.21
C GLU A 245 15.77 -3.69 20.30
N LEU A 246 15.13 -3.39 19.16
CA LEU A 246 13.68 -3.18 19.10
C LEU A 246 12.88 -4.48 19.31
N ALA A 247 13.42 -5.64 18.91
CA ALA A 247 12.78 -6.94 19.08
C ALA A 247 12.92 -7.51 20.50
N SER A 248 13.96 -7.09 21.24
CA SER A 248 14.20 -7.50 22.62
C SER A 248 13.44 -6.68 23.65
N THR A 249 12.94 -5.50 23.27
CA THR A 249 12.23 -4.58 24.17
C THR A 249 10.71 -4.61 23.92
N PRO A 250 9.88 -4.91 24.94
CA PRO A 250 8.41 -4.83 24.81
C PRO A 250 7.95 -3.44 24.37
N SER A 251 7.34 -3.35 23.19
CA SER A 251 6.87 -2.10 22.59
C SER A 251 5.93 -2.37 21.41
N GLU A 252 5.18 -1.36 20.99
CA GLU A 252 4.28 -1.42 19.81
C GLU A 252 4.98 -1.80 18.48
N VAL A 253 6.32 -1.74 18.43
CA VAL A 253 7.13 -2.12 17.27
C VAL A 253 7.87 -3.45 17.44
N GLN A 254 7.71 -4.13 18.58
CA GLN A 254 8.38 -5.40 18.84
C GLN A 254 8.00 -6.46 17.80
N GLY A 255 6.70 -6.63 17.52
CA GLY A 255 6.22 -7.55 16.48
C GLY A 255 6.77 -7.23 15.08
N PRO A 256 6.64 -5.99 14.57
CA PRO A 256 7.25 -5.57 13.31
C PRO A 256 8.78 -5.76 13.26
N ALA A 257 9.50 -5.47 14.35
CA ALA A 257 10.94 -5.67 14.43
C ALA A 257 11.30 -7.16 14.36
N LEU A 258 10.57 -8.03 15.07
CA LEU A 258 10.73 -9.49 14.99
C LEU A 258 10.43 -10.03 13.59
N ASP A 259 9.36 -9.57 12.92
CA ASP A 259 9.05 -10.00 11.55
C ASP A 259 10.17 -9.60 10.58
N ALA A 260 10.67 -8.36 10.66
CA ALA A 260 11.76 -7.88 9.82
C ALA A 260 13.06 -8.66 10.09
N LEU A 261 13.43 -8.84 11.36
CA LEU A 261 14.64 -9.56 11.75
C LEU A 261 14.61 -11.03 11.30
N ALA A 262 13.46 -11.69 11.47
CA ALA A 262 13.28 -13.07 11.04
C ALA A 262 13.38 -13.21 9.52
N ARG A 263 12.83 -12.26 8.74
CA ARG A 263 13.01 -12.24 7.27
C ARG A 263 14.48 -12.15 6.86
N LEU A 264 15.29 -11.34 7.57
CA LEU A 264 16.73 -11.21 7.30
C LEU A 264 17.49 -12.51 7.60
N ARG A 265 17.05 -13.24 8.62
CA ARG A 265 17.66 -14.49 9.11
C ARG A 265 17.12 -15.75 8.44
N GLY A 266 16.05 -15.64 7.64
CA GLY A 266 15.39 -16.79 7.02
C GLY A 266 14.44 -17.56 7.95
N GLY A 267 14.04 -17.00 9.09
CA GLY A 267 13.07 -17.61 10.01
C GLY A 267 13.32 -17.28 11.48
N LEU A 268 12.46 -17.84 12.34
CA LEU A 268 12.62 -17.86 13.80
C LEU A 268 13.01 -19.27 14.26
N ALA A 269 13.90 -19.35 15.26
CA ALA A 269 14.24 -20.62 15.90
C ALA A 269 13.00 -21.28 16.54
N PRO A 270 12.89 -22.62 16.58
CA PRO A 270 11.71 -23.31 17.12
C PRO A 270 11.42 -22.96 18.59
N GLU A 271 12.44 -22.89 19.44
CA GLU A 271 12.30 -22.55 20.86
C GLU A 271 11.77 -21.13 21.01
N ARG A 272 12.36 -20.20 20.25
CA ARG A 272 11.93 -18.80 20.25
C ARG A 272 10.51 -18.66 19.72
N THR A 273 10.13 -19.43 18.71
CA THR A 273 8.76 -19.44 18.16
C THR A 273 7.76 -19.87 19.22
N ALA A 274 8.05 -20.96 19.95
CA ALA A 274 7.18 -21.45 21.00
C ALA A 274 6.94 -20.41 22.09
N ASP A 275 7.97 -19.68 22.50
CA ASP A 275 7.84 -18.60 23.49
C ASP A 275 6.99 -17.45 22.95
N LEU A 276 7.27 -16.98 21.73
CA LEU A 276 6.59 -15.83 21.14
C LEU A 276 5.11 -16.10 20.80
N LEU A 277 4.73 -17.35 20.55
CA LEU A 277 3.32 -17.75 20.38
C LEU A 277 2.48 -17.54 21.66
N ARG A 278 3.11 -17.41 22.82
CA ARG A 278 2.44 -17.15 24.11
C ARG A 278 2.54 -15.69 24.56
N ALA A 279 3.09 -14.81 23.72
CA ALA A 279 3.22 -13.40 24.05
C ALA A 279 1.85 -12.72 24.18
N ASP A 280 1.74 -11.76 25.09
CA ASP A 280 0.52 -10.96 25.27
C ASP A 280 0.23 -10.08 24.04
N ASP A 281 1.28 -9.52 23.42
CA ASP A 281 1.18 -8.69 22.22
C ASP A 281 0.80 -9.53 20.99
N PRO A 282 -0.37 -9.29 20.36
CA PRO A 282 -0.78 -10.00 19.15
C PRO A 282 0.18 -9.80 17.98
N ALA A 283 0.84 -8.65 17.85
CA ALA A 283 1.80 -8.41 16.78
C ALA A 283 3.01 -9.35 16.90
N VAL A 284 3.42 -9.66 18.14
CA VAL A 284 4.49 -10.62 18.43
C VAL A 284 4.04 -12.05 18.10
N ARG A 285 2.83 -12.46 18.53
CA ARG A 285 2.28 -13.77 18.15
C ARG A 285 2.16 -13.93 16.64
N ALA A 286 1.66 -12.92 15.94
CA ALA A 286 1.51 -12.93 14.49
C ALA A 286 2.87 -13.03 13.76
N ALA A 287 3.91 -12.38 14.28
CA ALA A 287 5.28 -12.54 13.77
C ALA A 287 5.79 -13.98 13.98
N ALA A 288 5.52 -14.58 15.14
CA ALA A 288 5.87 -15.98 15.42
C ALA A 288 5.20 -16.95 14.44
N VAL A 289 3.91 -16.74 14.17
CA VAL A 289 3.15 -17.56 13.20
C VAL A 289 3.70 -17.43 11.78
N ARG A 290 4.02 -16.22 11.32
CA ARG A 290 4.49 -15.97 9.94
C ARG A 290 5.93 -16.41 9.67
N ARG A 291 6.74 -16.59 10.71
CA ARG A 291 8.21 -16.73 10.58
C ARG A 291 8.78 -17.95 11.27
N GLY A 292 8.03 -18.54 12.18
CA GLY A 292 8.44 -19.73 12.91
C GLY A 292 7.84 -21.00 12.32
N GLU A 293 8.44 -22.12 12.67
CA GLU A 293 7.85 -23.43 12.39
C GLU A 293 6.76 -23.74 13.42
N VAL A 294 5.50 -23.65 12.98
CA VAL A 294 4.33 -23.91 13.84
C VAL A 294 3.62 -25.17 13.36
N ALA A 295 3.32 -26.07 14.30
CA ALA A 295 2.63 -27.32 14.00
C ALA A 295 1.21 -27.06 13.45
N PRO A 296 0.71 -27.85 12.47
CA PRO A 296 -0.62 -27.65 11.87
C PRO A 296 -1.77 -27.58 12.88
N ALA A 297 -1.72 -28.40 13.93
CA ALA A 297 -2.73 -28.39 15.00
C ALA A 297 -2.74 -27.06 15.78
N ALA A 298 -1.56 -26.48 16.04
CA ALA A 298 -1.44 -25.19 16.70
C ALA A 298 -1.95 -24.07 15.78
N LEU A 299 -1.61 -24.10 14.49
CA LEU A 299 -2.14 -23.14 13.51
C LEU A 299 -3.67 -23.20 13.41
N THR A 300 -4.25 -24.41 13.37
CA THR A 300 -5.71 -24.59 13.36
C THR A 300 -6.36 -24.03 14.63
N SER A 301 -5.73 -24.22 15.78
CA SER A 301 -6.19 -23.65 17.05
C SER A 301 -6.12 -22.12 17.03
N LEU A 302 -5.01 -21.54 16.58
CA LEU A 302 -4.82 -20.09 16.47
C LEU A 302 -5.86 -19.48 15.53
N LEU A 303 -6.04 -20.05 14.33
CA LEU A 303 -7.04 -19.63 13.36
C LEU A 303 -8.46 -19.60 13.94
N SER A 304 -8.78 -20.50 14.87
CA SER A 304 -10.14 -20.62 15.41
C SER A 304 -10.37 -19.87 16.71
N ARG A 305 -9.30 -19.56 17.47
CA ARG A 305 -9.43 -19.16 18.89
C ARG A 305 -8.59 -17.94 19.28
N ASP A 306 -7.62 -17.51 18.49
CA ASP A 306 -6.85 -16.32 18.85
C ASP A 306 -7.80 -15.09 18.83
N PRO A 307 -7.82 -14.28 19.90
CA PRO A 307 -8.70 -13.11 19.96
C PRO A 307 -8.37 -12.08 18.86
N ASP A 308 -7.13 -12.05 18.38
CA ASP A 308 -6.67 -11.06 17.43
C ASP A 308 -6.79 -11.54 15.98
N ALA A 309 -7.40 -10.70 15.14
CA ALA A 309 -7.68 -11.02 13.74
C ALA A 309 -6.40 -11.14 12.90
N ASP A 310 -5.32 -10.41 13.21
CA ASP A 310 -4.07 -10.50 12.46
C ASP A 310 -3.35 -11.82 12.76
N VAL A 311 -3.46 -12.34 13.98
CA VAL A 311 -2.94 -13.67 14.33
C VAL A 311 -3.75 -14.76 13.63
N ARG A 312 -5.08 -14.66 13.62
CA ARG A 312 -5.94 -15.61 12.88
C ARG A 312 -5.64 -15.60 11.38
N ALA A 313 -5.49 -14.42 10.78
CA ALA A 313 -5.13 -14.28 9.37
C ALA A 313 -3.75 -14.88 9.06
N ALA A 314 -2.75 -14.62 9.93
CA ALA A 314 -1.43 -15.23 9.82
C ALA A 314 -1.49 -16.76 9.88
N ALA A 315 -2.34 -17.32 10.75
CA ALA A 315 -2.50 -18.77 10.87
C ALA A 315 -3.13 -19.40 9.63
N ALA A 316 -4.12 -18.73 9.01
CA ALA A 316 -4.68 -19.16 7.72
C ALA A 316 -3.62 -19.17 6.60
N GLU A 317 -2.81 -18.10 6.51
CA GLU A 317 -1.73 -18.02 5.52
C GLU A 317 -0.67 -19.11 5.74
N ALA A 318 -0.23 -19.32 6.99
CA ALA A 318 0.75 -20.34 7.34
C ALA A 318 0.25 -21.77 7.07
N LEU A 319 -1.06 -22.04 7.22
CA LEU A 319 -1.64 -23.33 6.85
C LEU A 319 -1.57 -23.56 5.33
N ALA A 320 -1.75 -22.53 4.52
CA ALA A 320 -1.70 -22.61 3.07
C ALA A 320 -0.31 -22.95 2.55
N GLU A 321 0.73 -22.33 3.12
CA GLU A 321 2.13 -22.53 2.74
C GLU A 321 2.59 -23.98 2.91
N ARG A 322 1.92 -24.73 3.79
CA ARG A 322 2.21 -26.14 4.05
C ARG A 322 1.58 -27.08 3.03
N THR A 323 0.65 -26.61 2.21
CA THR A 323 -0.04 -27.38 1.17
C THR A 323 -0.67 -28.69 1.66
N ASP A 324 -1.02 -28.76 2.95
CA ASP A 324 -1.65 -29.94 3.55
C ASP A 324 -3.16 -29.92 3.28
N PRO A 325 -3.73 -30.91 2.56
CA PRO A 325 -5.17 -30.97 2.29
C PRO A 325 -6.02 -30.98 3.57
N ALA A 326 -5.49 -31.43 4.70
CA ALA A 326 -6.19 -31.40 5.99
C ALA A 326 -6.53 -29.98 6.47
N ALA A 327 -5.84 -28.95 5.94
CA ALA A 327 -6.12 -27.55 6.24
C ALA A 327 -7.41 -27.02 5.58
N ALA A 328 -7.95 -27.70 4.56
CA ALA A 328 -9.11 -27.23 3.82
C ALA A 328 -10.33 -26.97 4.74
N GLU A 329 -10.59 -27.87 5.69
CA GLU A 329 -11.74 -27.76 6.59
C GLU A 329 -11.65 -26.58 7.59
N PRO A 330 -10.55 -26.41 8.34
CA PRO A 330 -10.32 -25.19 9.13
C PRO A 330 -10.45 -23.90 8.31
N LEU A 331 -9.90 -23.87 7.10
CA LEU A 331 -9.92 -22.69 6.25
C LEU A 331 -11.33 -22.37 5.73
N VAL A 332 -12.13 -23.38 5.38
CA VAL A 332 -13.55 -23.19 5.01
C VAL A 332 -14.34 -22.60 6.17
N ARG A 333 -14.10 -23.00 7.42
CA ARG A 333 -14.73 -22.37 8.59
C ARG A 333 -14.34 -20.90 8.73
N ALA A 334 -13.07 -20.58 8.50
CA ALA A 334 -12.54 -19.21 8.58
C ALA A 334 -13.11 -18.26 7.51
N LEU A 335 -13.78 -18.77 6.47
CA LEU A 335 -14.58 -17.94 5.55
C LEU A 335 -15.77 -17.26 6.23
N GLY A 336 -16.20 -17.78 7.39
CA GLY A 336 -17.22 -17.17 8.24
C GLY A 336 -16.67 -16.24 9.33
N ASP A 337 -15.36 -15.97 9.38
CA ASP A 337 -14.79 -15.09 10.42
C ASP A 337 -15.35 -13.66 10.31
N ASP A 338 -15.58 -13.02 11.46
CA ASP A 338 -16.10 -11.64 11.53
C ASP A 338 -15.15 -10.63 10.87
N ALA A 339 -13.84 -10.88 10.95
CA ALA A 339 -12.82 -9.99 10.42
C ALA A 339 -12.59 -10.23 8.92
N SER A 340 -12.78 -9.17 8.12
CA SER A 340 -12.53 -9.20 6.67
C SER A 340 -11.11 -9.69 6.28
N PRO A 341 -10.04 -9.30 6.99
CA PRO A 341 -8.69 -9.81 6.71
C PRO A 341 -8.56 -11.33 6.85
N VAL A 342 -9.23 -11.94 7.83
CA VAL A 342 -9.20 -13.39 8.06
C VAL A 342 -9.93 -14.12 6.94
N ARG A 343 -11.12 -13.63 6.55
CA ARG A 343 -11.86 -14.19 5.40
C ARG A 343 -11.02 -14.14 4.11
N ALA A 344 -10.39 -13.00 3.84
CA ALA A 344 -9.52 -12.83 2.67
C ALA A 344 -8.29 -13.74 2.71
N ALA A 345 -7.69 -13.94 3.90
CA ALA A 345 -6.60 -14.90 4.09
C ALA A 345 -7.07 -16.34 3.85
N ALA A 346 -8.24 -16.73 4.37
CA ALA A 346 -8.82 -18.06 4.16
C ALA A 346 -9.13 -18.35 2.69
N MET A 347 -9.71 -17.39 1.96
CA MET A 347 -9.96 -17.52 0.51
C MET A 347 -8.66 -17.74 -0.27
N ARG A 348 -7.63 -16.92 0.00
CA ARG A 348 -6.31 -17.06 -0.63
C ARG A 348 -5.65 -18.39 -0.26
N ALA A 349 -5.79 -18.82 1.00
CA ALA A 349 -5.23 -20.06 1.49
C ALA A 349 -5.85 -21.28 0.80
N LEU A 350 -7.19 -21.33 0.69
CA LEU A 350 -7.91 -22.36 -0.04
C LEU A 350 -7.52 -22.40 -1.52
N ALA A 351 -7.35 -21.22 -2.14
CA ALA A 351 -6.85 -21.15 -3.51
C ALA A 351 -5.42 -21.71 -3.63
N GLY A 352 -4.56 -21.44 -2.65
CA GLY A 352 -3.19 -21.95 -2.58
C GLY A 352 -3.08 -23.46 -2.37
N LEU A 353 -4.04 -24.09 -1.68
CA LEU A 353 -4.13 -25.55 -1.57
C LEU A 353 -4.49 -26.22 -2.90
N GLY A 354 -5.08 -25.47 -3.84
CA GLY A 354 -5.51 -25.97 -5.13
C GLY A 354 -6.88 -26.68 -5.12
N PRO A 355 -7.44 -26.94 -6.31
CA PRO A 355 -8.81 -27.44 -6.46
C PRO A 355 -9.02 -28.83 -5.86
N GLU A 356 -8.02 -29.72 -5.95
CA GLU A 356 -8.13 -31.10 -5.45
C GLU A 356 -8.40 -31.15 -3.94
N ALA A 357 -7.71 -30.31 -3.17
CA ALA A 357 -7.86 -30.23 -1.72
C ALA A 357 -9.06 -29.36 -1.29
N ALA A 358 -9.30 -28.24 -1.98
CA ALA A 358 -10.28 -27.25 -1.54
C ALA A 358 -11.73 -27.58 -1.96
N LEU A 359 -11.94 -28.14 -3.17
CA LEU A 359 -13.29 -28.34 -3.71
C LEU A 359 -14.18 -29.29 -2.89
N PRO A 360 -13.69 -30.42 -2.33
CA PRO A 360 -14.53 -31.28 -1.50
C PRO A 360 -15.12 -30.54 -0.29
N ALA A 361 -14.28 -29.77 0.42
CA ALA A 361 -14.70 -29.01 1.60
C ALA A 361 -15.64 -27.84 1.22
N LEU A 362 -15.33 -27.11 0.14
CA LEU A 362 -16.19 -26.03 -0.37
C LEU A 362 -17.54 -26.55 -0.85
N ARG A 363 -17.56 -27.70 -1.55
CA ARG A 363 -18.82 -28.32 -1.98
C ARG A 363 -19.70 -28.67 -0.79
N ARG A 364 -19.12 -29.28 0.25
CA ARG A 364 -19.88 -29.57 1.46
C ARG A 364 -20.46 -28.31 2.10
N GLU A 365 -19.66 -27.24 2.25
CA GLU A 365 -20.15 -25.99 2.82
C GLU A 365 -21.26 -25.32 1.98
N ILE A 366 -21.18 -25.43 0.66
CA ILE A 366 -22.15 -24.81 -0.24
C ILE A 366 -23.43 -25.65 -0.33
N TRP A 367 -23.32 -26.97 -0.48
CA TRP A 367 -24.45 -27.85 -0.83
C TRP A 367 -25.11 -28.56 0.36
N ASP A 368 -24.38 -28.88 1.44
CA ASP A 368 -24.92 -29.70 2.54
C ASP A 368 -25.69 -28.87 3.60
N GLU A 369 -26.00 -27.62 3.32
CA GLU A 369 -26.96 -26.75 4.02
C GLU A 369 -27.01 -26.90 5.56
N LEU A 370 -25.84 -26.90 6.21
CA LEU A 370 -25.69 -26.86 7.67
C LEU A 370 -24.87 -25.63 8.10
N ALA A 371 -25.28 -24.45 7.64
CA ALA A 371 -24.71 -23.18 8.03
C ALA A 371 -25.80 -22.10 8.10
N ARG A 372 -26.28 -21.81 9.31
CA ARG A 372 -27.23 -20.71 9.62
C ARG A 372 -26.65 -19.30 9.39
N GLU A 373 -25.57 -19.16 8.62
CA GLU A 373 -24.79 -17.93 8.46
C GLU A 373 -24.64 -17.56 6.97
N PRO A 374 -25.48 -16.64 6.45
CA PRO A 374 -25.48 -16.23 5.04
C PRO A 374 -24.14 -15.68 4.51
N GLY A 375 -23.24 -15.24 5.41
CA GLY A 375 -21.93 -14.71 5.07
C GLY A 375 -20.93 -15.77 4.61
N ARG A 376 -20.88 -16.92 5.30
CA ARG A 376 -19.89 -17.98 5.06
C ARG A 376 -20.07 -18.64 3.69
N SER A 377 -21.31 -18.99 3.33
CA SER A 377 -21.59 -19.59 2.01
C SER A 377 -21.28 -18.63 0.86
N SER A 378 -21.47 -17.32 1.04
CA SER A 378 -21.13 -16.32 0.01
C SER A 378 -19.61 -16.30 -0.24
N SER A 379 -18.80 -16.30 0.83
CA SER A 379 -17.34 -16.37 0.72
C SER A 379 -16.86 -17.71 0.16
N ALA A 380 -17.51 -18.83 0.48
CA ALA A 380 -17.22 -20.14 -0.12
C ALA A 380 -17.44 -20.14 -1.64
N VAL A 381 -18.56 -19.60 -2.10
CA VAL A 381 -18.86 -19.47 -3.54
C VAL A 381 -17.82 -18.58 -4.22
N LEU A 382 -17.47 -17.43 -3.63
CA LEU A 382 -16.46 -16.53 -4.20
C LEU A 382 -15.07 -17.17 -4.27
N THR A 383 -14.73 -18.06 -3.32
CA THR A 383 -13.46 -18.81 -3.34
C THR A 383 -13.33 -19.68 -4.59
N LEU A 384 -14.43 -20.24 -5.11
CA LEU A 384 -14.40 -21.07 -6.32
C LEU A 384 -13.86 -20.33 -7.54
N ALA A 385 -14.08 -19.01 -7.64
CA ALA A 385 -13.53 -18.20 -8.73
C ALA A 385 -11.99 -18.16 -8.74
N LEU A 386 -11.35 -18.45 -7.60
CA LEU A 386 -9.89 -18.49 -7.45
C LEU A 386 -9.29 -19.87 -7.78
N LEU A 387 -10.12 -20.90 -7.99
CA LEU A 387 -9.69 -22.29 -8.22
C LEU A 387 -9.60 -22.69 -9.70
N GLY A 388 -9.54 -21.72 -10.61
CA GLY A 388 -9.36 -21.99 -12.04
C GLY A 388 -10.57 -22.67 -12.69
N SER A 389 -10.30 -23.55 -13.66
CA SER A 389 -11.34 -24.20 -14.49
C SER A 389 -12.33 -25.04 -13.69
N GLU A 390 -11.84 -25.78 -12.70
CA GLU A 390 -12.61 -26.69 -11.87
C GLU A 390 -13.54 -25.91 -10.95
N GLY A 391 -13.07 -24.78 -10.43
CA GLY A 391 -13.90 -23.83 -9.69
C GLY A 391 -14.99 -23.19 -10.56
N VAL A 392 -14.67 -22.82 -11.80
CA VAL A 392 -15.66 -22.28 -12.76
C VAL A 392 -16.74 -23.30 -13.11
N ALA A 393 -16.37 -24.57 -13.30
CA ALA A 393 -17.36 -25.63 -13.55
C ALA A 393 -18.31 -25.80 -12.37
N GLU A 394 -17.78 -25.76 -11.14
CA GLU A 394 -18.60 -25.81 -9.92
C GLU A 394 -19.51 -24.58 -9.80
N LEU A 395 -19.02 -23.38 -10.11
CA LEU A 395 -19.84 -22.15 -10.14
C LEU A 395 -21.01 -22.23 -11.12
N GLN A 396 -20.79 -22.81 -12.30
CA GLN A 396 -21.86 -23.00 -13.30
C GLN A 396 -22.96 -23.93 -12.78
N ARG A 397 -22.56 -25.02 -12.10
CA ARG A 397 -23.48 -25.95 -11.46
C ARG A 397 -24.29 -25.27 -10.36
N ILE A 398 -23.62 -24.52 -9.48
CA ILE A 398 -24.27 -23.76 -8.39
C ILE A 398 -25.28 -22.76 -8.96
N ALA A 399 -24.92 -21.99 -9.99
CA ALA A 399 -25.80 -21.00 -10.60
C ALA A 399 -27.09 -21.62 -11.15
N HIS A 400 -27.06 -22.87 -11.62
CA HIS A 400 -28.22 -23.55 -12.21
C HIS A 400 -29.05 -24.34 -11.19
N GLU A 401 -28.39 -25.07 -10.30
CA GLU A 401 -29.03 -26.15 -9.52
C GLU A 401 -29.20 -25.80 -8.03
N HIS A 402 -28.51 -24.78 -7.51
CA HIS A 402 -28.50 -24.53 -6.07
C HIS A 402 -29.86 -24.03 -5.57
N PRO A 403 -30.44 -24.57 -4.48
CA PRO A 403 -31.80 -24.22 -4.03
C PRO A 403 -31.95 -22.75 -3.60
N SER A 404 -30.94 -22.18 -2.95
CA SER A 404 -30.93 -20.78 -2.52
C SER A 404 -30.68 -19.81 -3.68
N GLU A 405 -31.65 -18.91 -3.93
CA GLU A 405 -31.53 -17.83 -4.94
C GLU A 405 -30.34 -16.92 -4.67
N ARG A 406 -30.08 -16.58 -3.40
CA ARG A 406 -28.94 -15.76 -3.01
C ARG A 406 -27.62 -16.40 -3.45
N VAL A 407 -27.46 -17.70 -3.22
CA VAL A 407 -26.25 -18.45 -3.59
C VAL A 407 -26.11 -18.52 -5.12
N ARG A 408 -27.22 -18.74 -5.85
CA ARG A 408 -27.23 -18.67 -7.33
C ARG A 408 -26.75 -17.31 -7.83
N ARG A 409 -27.28 -16.20 -7.29
CA ARG A 409 -26.88 -14.84 -7.67
C ARG A 409 -25.39 -14.57 -7.40
N VAL A 410 -24.86 -15.01 -6.25
CA VAL A 410 -23.43 -14.86 -5.94
C VAL A 410 -22.57 -15.66 -6.93
N ALA A 411 -23.00 -16.86 -7.32
CA ALA A 411 -22.30 -17.65 -8.34
C ALA A 411 -22.34 -16.99 -9.73
N GLU A 412 -23.47 -16.41 -10.12
CA GLU A 412 -23.59 -15.63 -11.37
C GLU A 412 -22.66 -14.41 -11.38
N LEU A 413 -22.61 -13.66 -10.27
CA LEU A 413 -21.67 -12.54 -10.10
C LEU A 413 -20.21 -13.01 -10.19
N ALA A 414 -19.87 -14.14 -9.56
CA ALA A 414 -18.53 -14.73 -9.64
C ALA A 414 -18.16 -15.17 -11.07
N LEU A 415 -19.15 -15.58 -11.86
CA LEU A 415 -19.00 -15.86 -13.30
C LEU A 415 -18.96 -14.59 -14.17
N GLY A 416 -19.11 -13.40 -13.58
CA GLY A 416 -19.13 -12.13 -14.30
C GLY A 416 -20.46 -11.84 -15.01
N ARG A 417 -21.56 -12.48 -14.61
CA ARG A 417 -22.92 -12.20 -15.09
C ARG A 417 -23.53 -11.17 -14.13
N LEU A 418 -23.73 -9.95 -14.61
CA LEU A 418 -24.37 -8.89 -13.83
C LEU A 418 -25.89 -9.05 -13.88
N PRO A 419 -26.63 -8.63 -12.84
CA PRO A 419 -28.09 -8.56 -12.90
C PRO A 419 -28.49 -7.65 -14.07
N GLU A 420 -29.47 -8.08 -14.87
CA GLU A 420 -30.10 -7.15 -15.82
C GLU A 420 -30.85 -6.08 -15.00
N ASP A 421 -30.51 -4.81 -15.21
CA ASP A 421 -31.22 -3.68 -14.61
C ASP A 421 -32.72 -3.79 -14.95
N HIS A 422 -33.58 -3.84 -13.94
CA HIS A 422 -35.04 -3.73 -14.08
C HIS A 422 -35.50 -2.34 -13.65
#